data_AF-A0A837KK74-F1
#
_entry.id   AF-A0A837KK74-F1
#
_cell.length_a   1.000
_cell.length_b   1.000
_cell.length_c   1.000
_cell.angle_alpha   90.00
_cell.angle_beta   90.00
_cell.angle_gamma   90.00
#
_symmetry.space_group_name_H-M   'P 1'
#
loop_
_entity.id
_entity.type
_entity.pdbx_description
1 polymer ?
#
loop_
_entity_poly.entity_id
_entity_poly.type
_entity_poly.pdbx_seq_one_letter_code
_entity_poly.pdbx_strand_id
1 'polypeptide(L)'
;MEPKAEKKYEADMYEPIRNYFVAQGYEVFGEVKHCDLTAIKGEELIIVEFKRNLSVELLIQATKRQRYTDFVYMAIPKPKYKLFSKKWQDICYLVRRLELGLILVSFPKRGPAVMEVNISPGPFDRVKSKQFNQKKRNRIIEEMRGRYGDYNVGGSYQTKLMTAYKQSCIQIATLLQQYGPLSPKLLKRKGAGEKTSSILIQNHYGWFTRVQRGLYAITPTGEREIAEYPELIAYYREQAEEIHSTLTLDAEKQRQPAVKE
;
A
#
# COMPACT_ATOMS: atom_id res chain seq x y z
N MET A 1 16.95 -7.32 -46.67
CA MET A 1 17.31 -7.03 -45.26
C MET A 1 16.35 -5.96 -44.77
N GLU A 2 15.51 -6.26 -43.78
CA GLU A 2 14.71 -5.22 -43.12
C GLU A 2 15.65 -4.17 -42.49
N PRO A 3 15.36 -2.86 -42.62
CA PRO A 3 16.19 -1.85 -42.01
C PRO A 3 16.14 -1.99 -40.48
N LYS A 4 17.32 -2.20 -39.90
CA LYS A 4 17.55 -2.28 -38.46
C LYS A 4 17.03 -0.99 -37.83
N ALA A 5 16.06 -1.11 -36.91
CA ALA A 5 15.41 0.04 -36.29
C ALA A 5 16.43 1.06 -35.74
N GLU A 6 16.36 2.28 -36.27
CA GLU A 6 17.20 3.42 -35.95
C GLU A 6 17.30 3.63 -34.44
N LYS A 7 18.53 3.69 -33.92
CA LYS A 7 18.79 4.00 -32.51
C LYS A 7 18.33 5.44 -32.26
N LYS A 8 17.23 5.59 -31.53
CA LYS A 8 16.74 6.90 -31.06
C LYS A 8 17.66 7.39 -29.94
N TYR A 9 18.39 8.46 -30.20
CA TYR A 9 19.42 9.00 -29.31
C TYR A 9 18.85 10.08 -28.40
N GLU A 10 19.56 10.41 -27.32
CA GLU A 10 19.22 11.53 -26.44
C GLU A 10 19.21 12.86 -27.20
N ALA A 11 20.06 13.00 -28.23
CA ALA A 11 20.08 14.14 -29.15
C ALA A 11 18.72 14.39 -29.83
N ASP A 12 17.97 13.33 -30.18
CA ASP A 12 16.69 13.47 -30.88
C ASP A 12 15.59 14.08 -29.98
N MET A 13 15.79 14.09 -28.65
CA MET A 13 14.88 14.74 -27.72
C MET A 13 15.12 16.25 -27.62
N TYR A 14 16.31 16.73 -27.98
CA TYR A 14 16.70 18.13 -27.78
C TYR A 14 15.81 19.10 -28.57
N GLU A 15 15.68 18.87 -29.88
CA GLU A 15 14.97 19.79 -30.78
C GLU A 15 13.50 20.05 -30.40
N PRO A 16 12.63 19.04 -30.17
CA PRO A 16 11.24 19.31 -29.81
C PRO A 16 11.12 20.03 -28.46
N ILE A 17 12.02 19.75 -27.51
CA ILE A 17 12.00 20.40 -26.18
C ILE A 17 12.49 21.84 -26.29
N ARG A 18 13.57 22.09 -27.04
CA ARG A 18 14.05 23.42 -27.34
C ARG A 18 12.96 24.27 -27.99
N ASN A 19 12.32 23.75 -29.04
CA ASN A 19 11.29 24.49 -29.77
C ASN A 19 10.10 24.85 -28.88
N TYR A 20 9.71 23.96 -27.95
CA TYR A 20 8.66 24.23 -26.97
C TYR A 20 9.00 25.41 -26.04
N PHE A 21 10.22 25.49 -25.52
CA PHE A 21 10.62 26.61 -24.65
C PHE A 21 10.91 27.89 -25.43
N VAL A 22 11.51 27.81 -26.63
CA VAL A 22 11.69 28.98 -27.51
C VAL A 22 10.34 29.61 -27.87
N ALA A 23 9.32 28.81 -28.19
CA ALA A 23 7.98 29.30 -28.49
C ALA A 23 7.30 30.02 -27.29
N GLN A 24 7.76 29.76 -26.07
CA GLN A 24 7.31 30.46 -24.85
C GLN A 24 8.16 31.69 -24.51
N GLY A 25 9.12 32.03 -25.36
CA GLY A 25 10.00 33.19 -25.22
C GLY A 25 11.18 32.97 -24.28
N TYR A 26 11.63 31.73 -24.10
CA TYR A 26 12.91 31.44 -23.43
C TYR A 26 14.06 31.46 -24.42
N GLU A 27 15.21 31.95 -23.96
CA GLU A 27 16.50 31.67 -24.60
C GLU A 27 16.96 30.28 -24.16
N VAL A 28 17.29 29.41 -25.13
CA VAL A 28 17.59 27.99 -24.86
C VAL A 28 19.01 27.65 -25.30
N PHE A 29 19.75 27.00 -24.41
CA PHE A 29 21.13 26.56 -24.60
C PHE A 29 21.27 25.06 -24.27
N GLY A 30 22.06 24.34 -25.06
CA GLY A 30 22.40 22.94 -24.80
C GLY A 30 23.77 22.79 -24.13
N GLU A 31 23.96 21.70 -23.38
CA GLU A 31 25.25 21.30 -22.79
C GLU A 31 25.91 22.33 -21.85
N VAL A 32 25.12 23.20 -21.21
CA VAL A 32 25.65 24.22 -20.28
C VAL A 32 25.92 23.59 -18.92
N LYS A 33 27.16 23.67 -18.41
CA LYS A 33 27.55 23.18 -17.07
C LYS A 33 27.09 21.73 -16.81
N HIS A 34 27.21 20.89 -17.84
CA HIS A 34 26.78 19.49 -17.85
C HIS A 34 25.26 19.27 -17.70
N CYS A 35 24.42 20.28 -17.93
CA CYS A 35 22.99 20.11 -18.12
C CYS A 35 22.71 19.87 -19.61
N ASP A 36 21.84 18.92 -19.93
CA ASP A 36 21.52 18.62 -21.35
C ASP A 36 20.83 19.80 -22.05
N LEU A 37 19.86 20.44 -21.37
CA LEU A 37 19.22 21.67 -21.84
C LEU A 37 18.95 22.63 -20.69
N THR A 38 19.23 23.91 -20.92
CA THR A 38 18.87 25.02 -20.03
C THR A 38 18.07 26.06 -20.80
N ALA A 39 17.04 26.61 -20.19
CA ALA A 39 16.24 27.69 -20.77
C ALA A 39 16.09 28.83 -19.76
N ILE A 40 16.22 30.08 -20.21
CA ILE A 40 16.16 31.26 -19.34
C ILE A 40 15.18 32.31 -19.90
N LYS A 41 14.40 32.93 -19.01
CA LYS A 41 13.50 34.05 -19.33
C LYS A 41 13.42 34.99 -18.13
N GLY A 42 14.07 36.15 -18.24
CA GLY A 42 14.27 37.02 -17.08
C GLY A 42 15.10 36.30 -16.02
N GLU A 43 14.57 36.16 -14.81
CA GLU A 43 15.22 35.43 -13.70
C GLU A 43 14.82 33.95 -13.63
N GLU A 44 13.84 33.51 -14.45
CA GLU A 44 13.38 32.13 -14.41
C GLU A 44 14.32 31.21 -15.19
N LEU A 45 14.93 30.26 -14.47
CA LEU A 45 15.84 29.25 -15.00
C LEU A 45 15.15 27.89 -15.06
N ILE A 46 15.10 27.28 -16.23
CA ILE A 46 14.65 25.91 -16.44
C ILE A 46 15.84 25.02 -16.75
N ILE A 47 15.88 23.84 -16.14
CA ILE A 47 16.88 22.80 -16.43
C ILE A 47 16.16 21.52 -16.85
N VAL A 48 16.61 20.90 -17.93
CA VAL A 48 16.08 19.62 -18.41
C VAL A 48 17.21 18.62 -18.55
N GLU A 49 17.07 17.46 -17.90
CA GLU A 49 17.99 16.32 -18.01
C GLU A 49 17.34 15.22 -18.86
N PHE A 50 18.11 14.63 -19.78
CA PHE A 50 17.65 13.66 -20.76
C PHE A 50 18.12 12.25 -20.40
N LYS A 51 17.28 11.25 -20.62
CA LYS A 51 17.72 9.85 -20.67
C LYS A 51 16.83 9.01 -21.55
N ARG A 52 17.38 7.94 -22.10
CA ARG A 52 16.60 6.94 -22.89
C ARG A 52 15.51 6.23 -22.10
N ASN A 53 15.60 6.23 -20.77
CA ASN A 53 14.63 5.64 -19.87
C ASN A 53 14.67 6.34 -18.52
N LEU A 54 13.55 6.32 -17.80
CA LEU A 54 13.55 6.72 -16.41
C LEU A 54 14.45 5.76 -15.62
N SER A 55 15.46 6.30 -14.96
CA SER A 55 16.47 5.56 -14.20
C SER A 55 16.76 6.29 -12.89
N VAL A 56 17.35 5.58 -11.93
CA VAL A 56 17.79 6.19 -10.66
C VAL A 56 18.86 7.26 -10.93
N GLU A 57 19.73 7.05 -11.92
CA GLU A 57 20.74 8.03 -12.34
C GLU A 57 20.09 9.35 -12.77
N LEU A 58 19.08 9.30 -13.65
CA LEU A 58 18.37 10.49 -14.12
C LEU A 58 17.67 11.22 -12.96
N LEU A 59 17.06 10.48 -12.04
CA LEU A 59 16.45 11.06 -10.84
C LEU A 59 17.48 11.78 -9.97
N ILE A 60 18.65 11.17 -9.76
CA ILE A 60 19.75 11.78 -8.99
C ILE A 60 20.25 13.05 -9.67
N GLN A 61 20.44 13.04 -10.99
CA GLN A 61 20.86 14.21 -11.75
C GLN A 61 19.83 15.34 -11.61
N ALA A 62 18.56 15.07 -11.90
CA ALA A 62 17.49 16.06 -11.80
C ALA A 62 17.34 16.63 -10.38
N THR A 63 17.34 15.79 -9.34
CA THR A 63 17.27 16.27 -7.95
C THR A 63 18.50 17.10 -7.55
N LYS A 64 19.69 16.82 -8.09
CA LYS A 64 20.85 17.71 -7.87
C LYS A 64 20.66 19.09 -8.51
N ARG A 65 19.98 19.18 -9.65
CA ARG A 65 19.68 20.46 -10.32
C ARG A 65 18.67 21.32 -9.57
N GLN A 66 17.83 20.72 -8.72
CA GLN A 66 16.91 21.48 -7.86
C GLN A 66 17.62 22.41 -6.87
N ARG A 67 18.95 22.26 -6.69
CA ARG A 67 19.77 23.22 -5.93
C ARG A 67 19.93 24.57 -6.63
N TYR A 68 19.59 24.66 -7.92
CA TYR A 68 19.77 25.85 -8.75
C TYR A 68 18.44 26.49 -9.20
N THR A 69 17.36 25.71 -9.24
CA THR A 69 16.02 26.17 -9.64
C THR A 69 14.95 25.17 -9.22
N ASP A 70 13.73 25.64 -9.00
CA ASP A 70 12.56 24.78 -8.77
C ASP A 70 12.00 24.20 -10.10
N PHE A 71 12.35 24.78 -11.25
CA PHE A 71 11.85 24.37 -12.56
C PHE A 71 12.74 23.34 -13.25
N VAL A 72 12.85 22.16 -12.64
CA VAL A 72 13.64 21.04 -13.18
C VAL A 72 12.74 19.98 -13.82
N TYR A 73 13.06 19.62 -15.07
CA TYR A 73 12.38 18.55 -15.81
C TYR A 73 13.32 17.39 -16.10
N MET A 74 12.76 16.19 -16.13
CA MET A 74 13.37 15.04 -16.79
C MET A 74 12.68 14.82 -18.13
N ALA A 75 13.42 14.50 -19.18
CA ALA A 75 12.86 14.09 -20.46
C ALA A 75 13.27 12.66 -20.82
N ILE A 76 12.27 11.88 -21.23
CA ILE A 76 12.46 10.50 -21.67
C ILE A 76 11.60 10.21 -22.92
N PRO A 77 11.97 9.20 -23.74
CA PRO A 77 11.07 8.69 -24.75
C PRO A 77 9.77 8.17 -24.13
N LYS A 78 8.64 8.42 -24.79
CA LYS A 78 7.33 7.95 -24.36
C LYS A 78 7.36 6.42 -24.19
N PRO A 79 7.09 5.88 -22.99
CA PRO A 79 7.21 4.46 -22.75
C PRO A 79 6.23 3.63 -23.60
N LYS A 80 6.64 2.40 -23.97
CA LYS A 80 5.79 1.48 -24.74
C LYS A 80 4.70 0.80 -23.90
N TYR A 81 4.78 0.85 -22.56
CA TYR A 81 3.78 0.25 -21.68
C TYR A 81 2.58 1.18 -21.46
N LYS A 82 1.45 0.62 -21.02
CA LYS A 82 0.22 1.39 -20.79
C LYS A 82 0.44 2.49 -19.73
N LEU A 83 0.18 3.74 -20.09
CA LEU A 83 0.25 4.92 -19.21
C LEU A 83 -0.88 4.98 -18.17
N PHE A 84 -1.66 3.93 -18.04
CA PHE A 84 -2.63 3.73 -16.95
C PHE A 84 -2.27 2.55 -16.04
N SER A 85 -1.11 1.93 -16.26
CA SER A 85 -0.64 0.83 -15.43
C SER A 85 -0.28 1.32 -14.02
N LYS A 86 -0.42 0.44 -13.02
CA LYS A 86 0.00 0.71 -11.64
C LYS A 86 1.47 1.17 -11.58
N LYS A 87 2.35 0.50 -12.34
CA LYS A 87 3.77 0.88 -12.47
C LYS A 87 3.94 2.34 -12.91
N TRP A 88 3.15 2.80 -13.88
CA TRP A 88 3.20 4.19 -14.33
C TRP A 88 2.68 5.17 -13.28
N GLN A 89 1.61 4.81 -12.58
CA GLN A 89 1.08 5.61 -11.47
C GLN A 89 2.10 5.75 -10.34
N ASP A 90 2.81 4.66 -9.99
CA ASP A 90 3.87 4.67 -8.98
C ASP A 90 5.06 5.56 -9.40
N ILE A 91 5.44 5.50 -10.68
CA ILE A 91 6.45 6.40 -11.26
C ILE A 91 6.00 7.87 -11.17
N CYS A 92 4.78 8.18 -11.63
CA CYS A 92 4.24 9.53 -11.56
C CYS A 92 4.16 10.05 -10.12
N TYR A 93 3.82 9.18 -9.17
CA TYR A 93 3.82 9.51 -7.75
C TYR A 93 5.23 9.89 -7.26
N LEU A 94 6.25 9.10 -7.60
CA LEU A 94 7.64 9.39 -7.23
C LEU A 94 8.11 10.73 -7.82
N VAL A 95 7.87 10.97 -9.11
CA VAL A 95 8.25 12.23 -9.77
C VAL A 95 7.59 13.42 -9.10
N ARG A 96 6.27 13.35 -8.84
CA ARG A 96 5.54 14.41 -8.12
C ARG A 96 6.08 14.60 -6.70
N ARG A 97 6.39 13.51 -5.99
CA ARG A 97 6.96 13.54 -4.63
C ARG A 97 8.33 14.23 -4.60
N LEU A 98 9.11 14.08 -5.65
CA LEU A 98 10.40 14.78 -5.83
C LEU A 98 10.21 16.20 -6.37
N GLU A 99 8.99 16.62 -6.68
CA GLU A 99 8.66 17.97 -7.18
C GLU A 99 9.30 18.28 -8.55
N LEU A 100 9.64 17.21 -9.29
CA LEU A 100 10.23 17.27 -10.62
C LEU A 100 9.17 17.30 -11.72
N GLY A 101 9.52 17.89 -12.85
CA GLY A 101 8.78 17.77 -14.11
C GLY A 101 9.14 16.49 -14.86
N LEU A 102 8.22 16.02 -15.70
CA LEU A 102 8.44 14.91 -16.63
C LEU A 102 7.90 15.26 -18.01
N ILE A 103 8.80 15.29 -18.98
CA ILE A 103 8.52 15.45 -20.40
C ILE A 103 8.62 14.08 -21.07
N LEU A 104 7.65 13.76 -21.90
CA LEU A 104 7.67 12.57 -22.74
C LEU A 104 7.85 12.96 -24.20
N VAL A 105 8.77 12.29 -24.88
CA VAL A 105 9.03 12.51 -26.30
C VAL A 105 8.61 11.29 -27.11
N SER A 106 7.66 11.49 -28.02
CA SER A 106 7.19 10.49 -28.96
C SER A 106 7.94 10.62 -30.27
N PHE A 107 8.44 9.50 -30.77
CA PHE A 107 9.17 9.42 -32.03
C PHE A 107 8.36 8.57 -33.02
N PRO A 108 7.40 9.16 -33.75
CA PRO A 108 6.59 8.43 -34.71
C PRO A 108 7.46 7.89 -35.88
N LYS A 109 6.96 6.90 -36.61
CA LYS A 109 7.67 6.36 -37.80
C LYS A 109 7.71 7.34 -38.97
N ARG A 110 6.79 8.31 -38.99
CA ARG A 110 6.66 9.35 -40.00
C ARG A 110 6.35 10.66 -39.27
N GLY A 111 6.96 11.76 -39.72
CA GLY A 111 6.80 13.08 -39.12
C GLY A 111 7.79 13.36 -37.97
N PRO A 112 7.77 14.59 -37.45
CA PRO A 112 8.72 15.04 -36.43
C PRO A 112 8.47 14.38 -35.07
N ALA A 113 9.49 14.43 -34.20
CA ALA A 113 9.33 14.09 -32.80
C ALA A 113 8.33 15.05 -32.12
N VAL A 114 7.49 14.51 -31.23
CA VAL A 114 6.46 15.28 -30.53
C VAL A 114 6.70 15.16 -29.03
N MET A 115 6.82 16.29 -28.35
CA MET A 115 6.97 16.33 -26.89
C MET A 115 5.64 16.66 -26.19
N GLU A 116 5.46 16.13 -24.98
CA GLU A 116 4.37 16.50 -24.08
C GLU A 116 4.91 16.66 -22.65
N VAL A 117 4.47 17.71 -21.95
CA VAL A 117 4.72 17.86 -20.51
C VAL A 117 3.71 17.00 -19.76
N ASN A 118 4.13 15.82 -19.32
CA ASN A 118 3.27 14.88 -18.59
C ASN A 118 3.11 15.27 -17.12
N ILE A 119 4.16 15.83 -16.51
CA ILE A 119 4.15 16.38 -15.14
C ILE A 119 4.89 17.72 -15.18
N SER A 120 4.27 18.77 -14.67
CA SER A 120 4.98 20.01 -14.37
C SER A 120 5.66 19.93 -13.01
N PRO A 121 6.86 20.50 -12.83
CA PRO A 121 7.49 20.64 -11.53
C PRO A 121 6.62 21.51 -10.62
N GLY A 122 6.71 21.30 -9.32
CA GLY A 122 6.01 22.11 -8.35
C GLY A 122 5.77 21.42 -7.01
N PRO A 123 5.32 22.18 -5.99
CA PRO A 123 5.23 21.70 -4.62
C PRO A 123 4.33 20.47 -4.47
N PHE A 124 4.78 19.50 -3.67
CA PHE A 124 3.99 18.33 -3.33
C PHE A 124 3.47 18.40 -1.90
N ASP A 125 2.15 18.49 -1.78
CA ASP A 125 1.45 18.50 -0.49
C ASP A 125 1.53 17.12 0.19
N ARG A 126 2.53 16.96 1.07
CA ARG A 126 2.75 15.74 1.85
C ARG A 126 1.57 15.46 2.78
N VAL A 127 0.95 16.51 3.32
CA VAL A 127 -0.10 16.42 4.34
C VAL A 127 -1.37 15.86 3.71
N LYS A 128 -1.82 16.48 2.61
CA LYS A 128 -2.97 16.04 1.84
C LYS A 128 -2.80 14.62 1.30
N SER A 129 -1.59 14.26 0.84
CA SER A 129 -1.28 12.88 0.40
C SER A 129 -1.47 11.86 1.53
N LYS A 130 -1.01 12.16 2.75
CA LYS A 130 -1.22 11.30 3.93
C LYS A 130 -2.69 11.23 4.33
N GLN A 131 -3.39 12.36 4.33
CA GLN A 131 -4.82 12.44 4.67
C GLN A 131 -5.68 11.56 3.75
N PHE A 132 -5.47 11.61 2.43
CA PHE A 132 -6.17 10.73 1.49
C PHE A 132 -5.93 9.23 1.75
N ASN A 133 -4.78 8.89 2.33
CA ASN A 133 -4.41 7.51 2.65
C ASN A 133 -4.74 7.10 4.10
N GLN A 134 -5.42 7.94 4.88
CA GLN A 134 -5.71 7.67 6.29
C GLN A 134 -6.51 6.39 6.49
N LYS A 135 -7.50 6.10 5.63
CA LYS A 135 -8.27 4.84 5.69
C LYS A 135 -7.39 3.61 5.50
N LYS A 136 -6.43 3.67 4.56
CA LYS A 136 -5.49 2.57 4.31
C LYS A 136 -4.54 2.39 5.49
N ARG A 137 -4.04 3.50 6.06
CA ARG A 137 -3.23 3.49 7.29
C ARG A 137 -3.98 2.83 8.45
N ASN A 138 -5.23 3.22 8.68
CA ASN A 138 -6.03 2.67 9.78
C ASN A 138 -6.25 1.16 9.61
N ARG A 139 -6.48 0.66 8.38
CA ARG A 139 -6.57 -0.78 8.13
C ARG A 139 -5.29 -1.55 8.46
N ILE A 140 -4.12 -0.98 8.15
CA ILE A 140 -2.82 -1.58 8.52
C ILE A 140 -2.70 -1.64 10.05
N ILE A 141 -3.08 -0.57 10.76
CA ILE A 141 -3.03 -0.54 12.23
C ILE A 141 -4.02 -1.54 12.84
N GLU A 142 -5.24 -1.63 12.31
CA GLU A 142 -6.24 -2.61 12.74
C GLU A 142 -5.75 -4.04 12.53
N GLU A 143 -5.12 -4.31 11.39
CA GLU A 143 -4.50 -5.61 11.11
C GLU A 143 -3.41 -5.93 12.13
N MET A 144 -2.49 -5.00 12.39
CA MET A 144 -1.41 -5.20 13.38
C MET A 144 -1.96 -5.44 14.78
N ARG A 145 -2.94 -4.65 15.23
CA ARG A 145 -3.53 -4.78 16.58
C ARG A 145 -4.34 -6.06 16.76
N GLY A 146 -4.91 -6.57 15.68
CA GLY A 146 -5.68 -7.82 15.70
C GLY A 146 -4.83 -9.08 15.65
N ARG A 147 -3.49 -8.96 15.66
CA ARG A 147 -2.57 -10.11 15.67
C ARG A 147 -2.03 -10.37 17.07
N TYR A 148 -2.19 -11.61 17.52
CA TYR A 148 -1.32 -12.22 18.50
C TYR A 148 -0.09 -12.80 17.79
N GLY A 149 1.12 -12.47 18.28
CA GLY A 149 2.40 -12.98 17.76
C GLY A 149 2.79 -12.53 16.34
N ASP A 150 4.09 -12.63 16.03
CA ASP A 150 4.61 -12.44 14.67
C ASP A 150 4.69 -13.78 13.93
N TYR A 151 3.54 -14.24 13.43
CA TYR A 151 3.45 -15.51 12.69
C TYR A 151 3.82 -15.38 11.20
N ASN A 152 4.15 -14.18 10.73
CA ASN A 152 4.55 -13.93 9.34
C ASN A 152 5.97 -13.38 9.30
N VAL A 153 6.96 -14.27 9.37
CA VAL A 153 8.34 -13.88 9.09
C VAL A 153 8.44 -13.42 7.63
N GLY A 154 8.84 -12.16 7.42
CA GLY A 154 8.97 -11.60 6.08
C GLY A 154 9.93 -12.43 5.21
N GLY A 155 9.50 -12.78 3.99
CA GLY A 155 10.32 -13.49 3.00
C GLY A 155 10.15 -15.01 2.92
N SER A 156 9.28 -15.64 3.72
CA SER A 156 9.00 -17.06 3.60
C SER A 156 7.99 -17.35 2.48
N TYR A 157 8.44 -18.02 1.43
CA TYR A 157 7.63 -18.34 0.23
C TYR A 157 6.58 -19.45 0.47
N GLN A 158 6.37 -19.92 1.71
CA GLN A 158 5.58 -21.13 1.99
C GLN A 158 4.73 -21.14 3.28
N THR A 159 4.74 -20.11 4.13
CA THR A 159 3.84 -20.08 5.30
C THR A 159 2.49 -19.46 4.92
N LYS A 160 1.38 -20.17 5.19
CA LYS A 160 0.01 -19.68 4.96
C LYS A 160 -0.17 -18.34 5.69
N LEU A 161 -0.40 -17.26 4.95
CA LEU A 161 -0.44 -15.89 5.48
C LEU A 161 -1.46 -15.76 6.64
N MET A 162 -0.97 -15.43 7.83
CA MET A 162 -1.79 -15.27 9.04
C MET A 162 -2.34 -13.84 9.11
N THR A 163 -3.65 -13.67 8.91
CA THR A 163 -4.33 -12.36 9.05
C THR A 163 -5.03 -12.25 10.41
N ALA A 164 -5.29 -11.02 10.88
CA ALA A 164 -6.13 -10.78 12.05
C ALA A 164 -7.53 -11.42 11.91
N TYR A 165 -8.08 -11.46 10.68
CA TYR A 165 -9.34 -12.14 10.39
C TYR A 165 -9.23 -13.65 10.65
N LYS A 166 -8.16 -14.30 10.15
CA LYS A 166 -7.95 -15.73 10.36
C LYS A 166 -7.73 -16.06 11.83
N GLN A 167 -6.96 -15.26 12.56
CA GLN A 167 -6.80 -15.43 14.02
C GLN A 167 -8.13 -15.26 14.76
N SER A 168 -8.97 -14.29 14.37
CA SER A 168 -10.32 -14.14 14.93
C SER A 168 -11.20 -15.38 14.66
N CYS A 169 -11.10 -15.98 13.46
CA CYS A 169 -11.77 -17.25 13.16
C CYS A 169 -11.24 -18.39 14.05
N ILE A 170 -9.92 -18.49 14.24
CA ILE A 170 -9.30 -19.51 15.10
C ILE A 170 -9.78 -19.33 16.55
N GLN A 171 -9.78 -18.10 17.08
CA GLN A 171 -10.28 -17.81 18.42
C GLN A 171 -11.74 -18.26 18.61
N ILE A 172 -12.63 -17.90 17.68
CA ILE A 172 -14.05 -18.30 17.75
C ILE A 172 -14.17 -19.83 17.68
N ALA A 173 -13.41 -20.47 16.79
CA ALA A 173 -13.39 -21.92 16.63
C ALA A 173 -12.89 -22.62 17.90
N THR A 174 -11.83 -22.13 18.54
CA THR A 174 -11.31 -22.62 19.83
C THR A 174 -12.36 -22.52 20.93
N LEU A 175 -13.08 -21.41 21.03
CA LEU A 175 -14.15 -21.23 22.03
C LEU A 175 -15.32 -22.19 21.80
N LEU A 176 -15.71 -22.41 20.54
CA LEU A 176 -16.76 -23.37 20.18
C LEU A 176 -16.33 -24.81 20.45
N GLN A 177 -15.04 -25.13 20.23
CA GLN A 177 -14.48 -26.44 20.55
C GLN A 177 -14.46 -26.66 22.07
N GLN A 178 -14.11 -25.64 22.86
CA GLN A 178 -13.97 -25.76 24.32
C GLN A 178 -15.32 -25.81 25.05
N TYR A 179 -16.30 -25.00 24.62
CA TYR A 179 -17.56 -24.80 25.35
C TYR A 179 -18.80 -25.34 24.61
N GLY A 180 -18.61 -25.97 23.45
CA GLY A 180 -19.70 -26.46 22.60
C GLY A 180 -20.42 -25.34 21.85
N PRO A 181 -21.65 -25.60 21.36
CA PRO A 181 -22.39 -24.60 20.60
C PRO A 181 -22.74 -23.35 21.43
N LEU A 182 -22.36 -22.17 20.93
CA LEU A 182 -22.56 -20.90 21.63
C LEU A 182 -23.23 -19.85 20.75
N SER A 183 -23.85 -18.87 21.40
CA SER A 183 -24.36 -17.66 20.73
C SER A 183 -23.25 -16.62 20.53
N PRO A 184 -23.35 -15.73 19.53
CA PRO A 184 -22.37 -14.65 19.34
C PRO A 184 -22.17 -13.79 20.59
N LYS A 185 -23.24 -13.56 21.36
CA LYS A 185 -23.18 -12.81 22.63
C LYS A 185 -22.34 -13.52 23.68
N LEU A 186 -22.48 -14.85 23.79
CA LEU A 186 -21.74 -15.64 24.76
C LEU A 186 -20.28 -15.84 24.33
N LEU A 187 -20.01 -15.99 23.03
CA LEU A 187 -18.66 -16.00 22.48
C LEU A 187 -17.89 -14.71 22.82
N LYS A 188 -18.52 -13.54 22.63
CA LYS A 188 -17.92 -12.25 23.02
C LYS A 188 -17.62 -12.17 24.52
N ARG A 189 -18.55 -12.62 25.37
CA ARG A 189 -18.33 -12.68 26.83
C ARG A 189 -17.18 -13.60 27.23
N LYS A 190 -16.83 -14.58 26.39
CA LYS A 190 -15.72 -15.52 26.58
C LYS A 190 -14.43 -15.07 25.89
N GLY A 191 -14.36 -13.83 25.42
CA GLY A 191 -13.14 -13.23 24.87
C GLY A 191 -13.10 -13.08 23.34
N ALA A 192 -14.11 -13.56 22.60
CA ALA A 192 -14.15 -13.37 21.16
C ALA A 192 -14.32 -11.88 20.78
N GLY A 193 -13.66 -11.45 19.70
CA GLY A 193 -13.66 -10.04 19.29
C GLY A 193 -15.02 -9.48 18.82
N GLU A 194 -15.14 -8.15 18.72
CA GLU A 194 -16.41 -7.47 18.39
C GLU A 194 -17.04 -7.90 17.05
N LYS A 195 -16.23 -8.37 16.11
CA LYS A 195 -16.65 -8.81 14.78
C LYS A 195 -17.20 -10.25 14.74
N THR A 196 -17.29 -10.97 15.87
CA THR A 196 -17.76 -12.37 15.93
C THR A 196 -19.03 -12.63 15.14
N SER A 197 -20.06 -11.80 15.29
CA SER A 197 -21.33 -11.99 14.57
C SER A 197 -21.15 -11.95 13.05
N SER A 198 -20.34 -11.01 12.54
CA SER A 198 -20.05 -10.89 11.11
C SER A 198 -19.26 -12.08 10.60
N ILE A 199 -18.26 -12.55 11.37
CA ILE A 199 -17.41 -13.69 11.02
C ILE A 199 -18.23 -14.97 10.90
N LEU A 200 -19.12 -15.23 11.87
CA LEU A 200 -20.00 -16.40 11.87
C LEU A 200 -20.99 -16.40 10.71
N ILE A 201 -21.49 -15.22 10.31
CA ILE A 201 -22.44 -15.08 9.19
C ILE A 201 -21.72 -15.24 7.84
N GLN A 202 -20.58 -14.58 7.66
CA GLN A 202 -19.83 -14.62 6.40
C GLN A 202 -19.18 -15.98 6.18
N ASN A 203 -18.71 -16.63 7.25
CA ASN A 203 -18.17 -17.98 7.27
C ASN A 203 -17.21 -18.28 6.09
N HIS A 204 -16.30 -17.35 5.80
CA HIS A 204 -15.42 -17.41 4.62
C HIS A 204 -14.63 -18.73 4.46
N TYR A 205 -14.35 -19.42 5.57
CA TYR A 205 -13.62 -20.69 5.58
C TYR A 205 -14.51 -21.94 5.75
N GLY A 206 -15.82 -21.78 5.94
CA GLY A 206 -16.71 -22.92 6.19
C GLY A 206 -16.52 -23.59 7.56
N TRP A 207 -15.85 -22.93 8.51
CA TRP A 207 -15.53 -23.48 9.82
C TRP A 207 -16.70 -23.50 10.80
N PHE A 208 -17.77 -22.77 10.50
CA PHE A 208 -18.91 -22.64 11.41
C PHE A 208 -20.20 -23.14 10.78
N THR A 209 -21.09 -23.67 11.61
CA THR A 209 -22.44 -24.04 11.21
C THR A 209 -23.45 -23.52 12.23
N ARG A 210 -24.64 -23.15 11.75
CA ARG A 210 -25.74 -22.68 12.60
C ARG A 210 -26.61 -23.88 12.96
N VAL A 211 -26.51 -24.35 14.20
CA VAL A 211 -27.25 -25.52 14.68
C VAL A 211 -28.68 -25.16 15.11
N GLN A 212 -28.89 -23.93 15.61
CA GLN A 212 -30.20 -23.39 15.96
C GLN A 212 -30.24 -21.87 15.75
N ARG A 213 -31.40 -21.25 15.94
CA ARG A 213 -31.53 -19.79 15.80
C ARG A 213 -30.61 -19.07 16.80
N GLY A 214 -29.48 -18.57 16.29
CA GLY A 214 -28.53 -17.78 17.08
C GLY A 214 -27.49 -18.62 17.83
N LEU A 215 -27.42 -19.93 17.56
CA LEU A 215 -26.47 -20.86 18.14
C LEU A 215 -25.59 -21.45 17.04
N TYR A 216 -24.28 -21.38 17.22
CA TYR A 216 -23.28 -21.82 16.25
C TYR A 216 -22.39 -22.89 16.83
N ALA A 217 -21.94 -23.82 16.00
CA ALA A 217 -20.96 -24.84 16.32
C ALA A 217 -19.81 -24.80 15.30
N ILE A 218 -18.68 -25.38 15.66
CA ILE A 218 -17.58 -25.62 14.73
C ILE A 218 -17.91 -26.83 13.84
N THR A 219 -17.49 -26.78 12.57
CA THR A 219 -17.63 -27.90 11.63
C THR A 219 -16.44 -28.86 11.73
N PRO A 220 -16.56 -30.12 11.27
CA PRO A 220 -15.42 -31.03 11.20
C PRO A 220 -14.25 -30.50 10.34
N THR A 221 -14.57 -29.71 9.30
CA THR A 221 -13.54 -29.00 8.51
C THR A 221 -12.83 -27.95 9.36
N GLY A 222 -13.58 -27.14 10.12
CA GLY A 222 -13.02 -26.17 11.05
C GLY A 222 -12.08 -26.82 12.06
N GLU A 223 -12.51 -27.92 12.70
CA GLU A 223 -11.68 -28.64 13.68
C GLU A 223 -10.35 -29.11 13.10
N ARG A 224 -10.36 -29.68 11.89
CA ARG A 224 -9.13 -30.15 11.22
C ARG A 224 -8.20 -28.99 10.85
N GLU A 225 -8.75 -27.89 10.32
CA GLU A 225 -7.94 -26.79 9.83
C GLU A 225 -7.35 -25.93 10.94
N ILE A 226 -8.05 -25.73 12.06
CA ILE A 226 -7.48 -24.98 13.20
C ILE A 226 -6.38 -25.78 13.90
N ALA A 227 -6.40 -27.11 13.83
CA ALA A 227 -5.38 -27.98 14.43
C ALA A 227 -3.97 -27.74 13.83
N GLU A 228 -3.87 -27.10 12.65
CA GLU A 228 -2.60 -26.63 12.10
C GLU A 228 -1.96 -25.49 12.92
N TYR A 229 -2.67 -24.91 13.90
CA TYR A 229 -2.25 -23.75 14.70
C TYR A 229 -2.32 -24.01 16.21
N PRO A 230 -1.58 -25.00 16.76
CA PRO A 230 -1.69 -25.41 18.15
C PRO A 230 -1.34 -24.30 19.15
N GLU A 231 -0.37 -23.45 18.84
CA GLU A 231 0.03 -22.32 19.71
C GLU A 231 -1.10 -21.29 19.86
N LEU A 232 -1.81 -20.97 18.77
CA LEU A 232 -2.94 -20.04 18.81
C LEU A 232 -4.12 -20.63 19.59
N ILE A 233 -4.36 -21.94 19.43
CA ILE A 233 -5.39 -22.65 20.20
C ILE A 233 -5.06 -22.59 21.70
N ALA A 234 -3.82 -22.89 22.08
CA ALA A 234 -3.38 -22.85 23.47
C ALA A 234 -3.56 -21.46 24.07
N TYR A 235 -3.08 -20.42 23.38
CA TYR A 235 -3.22 -19.03 23.81
C TYR A 235 -4.68 -18.60 24.00
N TYR A 236 -5.57 -18.89 23.03
CA TYR A 236 -6.96 -18.48 23.15
C TYR A 236 -7.75 -19.28 24.19
N ARG A 237 -7.32 -20.52 24.47
CA ARG A 237 -7.88 -21.33 25.55
C ARG A 237 -7.51 -20.74 26.91
N GLU A 238 -6.25 -20.42 27.11
CA GLU A 238 -5.74 -19.78 28.33
C GLU A 238 -6.44 -18.44 28.58
N GLN A 239 -6.53 -17.57 27.57
CA GLN A 239 -7.29 -16.31 27.70
C GLN A 239 -8.76 -16.52 28.07
N ALA A 240 -9.41 -17.53 27.50
CA ALA A 240 -10.82 -17.80 27.79
C ALA A 240 -11.02 -18.27 29.24
N GLU A 241 -10.08 -19.04 29.77
CA GLU A 241 -10.06 -19.51 31.15
C GLU A 241 -9.79 -18.37 32.14
N GLU A 242 -8.85 -17.48 31.84
CA GLU A 242 -8.60 -16.26 32.64
C GLU A 242 -9.84 -15.36 32.73
N ILE A 243 -10.51 -15.13 31.58
CA ILE A 243 -11.75 -14.34 31.53
C ILE A 243 -12.86 -15.04 32.33
N HIS A 244 -12.98 -16.37 32.21
CA HIS A 244 -13.99 -17.13 32.95
C HIS A 244 -13.76 -17.10 34.47
N SER A 245 -12.51 -17.24 34.91
CA SER A 245 -12.13 -17.16 36.33
C SER A 245 -12.45 -15.77 36.90
N THR A 246 -12.06 -14.71 36.20
CA THR A 246 -12.32 -13.31 36.62
C THR A 246 -13.81 -13.04 36.79
N LEU A 247 -14.64 -13.45 35.83
CA LEU A 247 -16.10 -13.28 35.88
C LEU A 247 -16.76 -14.06 37.04
N THR A 248 -16.18 -15.20 37.43
CA THR A 248 -16.70 -16.05 38.52
C THR A 248 -16.38 -15.42 39.88
N LEU A 249 -15.16 -14.91 40.06
CA LEU A 249 -14.73 -14.19 41.27
C LEU A 249 -15.53 -12.91 41.51
N ASP A 250 -15.83 -12.14 40.47
CA ASP A 250 -16.66 -10.94 40.57
C ASP A 250 -18.12 -11.26 40.94
N ALA A 251 -18.66 -12.37 40.41
CA ALA A 251 -20.01 -12.83 40.74
C ALA A 251 -20.13 -13.33 42.19
N GLU A 252 -19.08 -13.92 42.75
CA GLU A 252 -19.02 -14.37 44.15
C GLU A 252 -18.87 -13.19 45.12
N LYS A 253 -18.06 -12.18 44.79
CA LYS A 253 -17.94 -10.94 45.59
C LYS A 253 -19.24 -10.15 45.68
N GLN A 254 -20.05 -10.15 44.61
CA GLN A 254 -21.37 -9.49 44.62
C GLN A 254 -22.45 -10.26 45.40
N ARG A 255 -22.19 -11.52 45.79
CA ARG A 255 -23.13 -12.35 46.55
C ARG A 255 -22.87 -12.38 48.06
N GLN A 256 -21.79 -11.77 48.57
CA GLN A 256 -21.58 -11.65 50.02
C GLN A 256 -22.45 -10.50 50.56
N PRO A 257 -23.42 -10.77 51.46
CA PRO A 257 -24.20 -9.71 52.09
C PRO A 257 -23.29 -8.87 52.99
N ALA A 258 -23.48 -7.54 52.96
CA ALA A 258 -22.88 -6.65 53.95
C ALA A 258 -23.30 -7.15 55.34
N VAL A 259 -22.33 -7.65 56.10
CA VAL A 259 -22.51 -7.95 57.53
C VAL A 259 -22.86 -6.62 58.19
N LYS A 260 -24.14 -6.46 58.56
CA LYS A 260 -24.59 -5.32 59.35
C LYS A 260 -24.18 -5.59 60.80
N GLU A 261 -23.30 -4.73 61.33
CA GLU A 261 -23.12 -4.51 62.77
C GLU A 261 -24.39 -3.93 63.40
#